data_AF-A0A833LLR4-F1
#
_entry.id   AF-A0A833LLR4-F1
#
_cell.length_a   1.000
_cell.length_b   1.000
_cell.length_c   1.000
_cell.angle_alpha   90.00
_cell.angle_beta   90.00
_cell.angle_gamma   90.00
#
_symmetry.space_group_name_H-M   'P 1'
#
loop_
_entity.id
_entity.type
_entity.pdbx_description
1 polymer ?
#
loop_
_entity_poly.entity_id
_entity_poly.type
_entity_poly.pdbx_seq_one_letter_code
_entity_poly.pdbx_strand_id
1 'polypeptide(L)'
;MNAVVFDREPVTITAYDWAPGFAQGLVRDLRLRWALEEAGFPYEVELVPQGTQAHAHNMSRQPFGQIPTLTAGPGTMFESGACVWRIAEASETLLPGDKAGRDRCLSWMFAALNTVEPPLSTMATLFFFEREPKHFGIADAGAVATIRPAARDGALLRLTQLADVLGKRPHLVADRFTVADLIMVTVLRIADSLDLLEELPDLRRYVSLHTARPAFQRALEGQLTPFRENAAKYEKTG
;
A
#
# COMPACT_ATOMS: atom_id res chain seq x y z
N MET A 1 -23.61 9.72 -9.82
CA MET A 1 -22.79 10.45 -10.81
C MET A 1 -21.33 9.95 -10.86
N ASN A 2 -20.68 9.59 -9.75
CA ASN A 2 -19.26 9.18 -9.74
C ASN A 2 -18.94 7.80 -10.36
N ALA A 3 -19.84 6.82 -10.29
CA ALA A 3 -19.64 5.49 -10.91
C ALA A 3 -19.50 5.56 -12.45
N VAL A 4 -20.19 6.53 -13.07
CA VAL A 4 -20.20 6.71 -14.53
C VAL A 4 -18.81 6.95 -15.11
N VAL A 5 -17.89 7.55 -14.34
CA VAL A 5 -16.51 7.80 -14.78
C VAL A 5 -15.71 6.50 -14.88
N PHE A 6 -15.87 5.59 -13.93
CA PHE A 6 -15.12 4.32 -13.91
C PHE A 6 -15.73 3.26 -14.84
N ASP A 7 -17.00 3.42 -15.24
CA ASP A 7 -17.67 2.48 -16.14
C ASP A 7 -17.58 2.87 -17.63
N ARG A 8 -17.25 4.13 -17.96
CA ARG A 8 -17.33 4.65 -19.34
C ARG A 8 -16.04 5.22 -19.90
N GLU A 9 -15.08 5.54 -19.05
CA GLU A 9 -13.80 6.12 -19.47
C GLU A 9 -12.65 5.19 -19.10
N PRO A 10 -11.55 5.18 -19.88
CA PRO A 10 -10.37 4.42 -19.54
C PRO A 10 -9.84 4.83 -18.16
N VAL A 11 -9.62 3.85 -17.30
CA VAL A 11 -8.96 4.02 -16.01
C VAL A 11 -7.54 3.51 -16.14
N THR A 12 -6.55 4.35 -15.86
CA THR A 12 -5.14 3.95 -15.92
C THR A 12 -4.47 4.20 -14.58
N ILE A 13 -3.70 3.23 -14.10
CA ILE A 13 -2.80 3.41 -12.95
C ILE A 13 -1.34 3.29 -13.40
N THR A 14 -0.43 3.98 -12.71
CA THR A 14 1.01 3.73 -12.89
C THR A 14 1.53 2.73 -11.86
N ALA A 15 2.46 1.87 -12.29
CA ALA A 15 3.15 0.91 -11.44
C ALA A 15 4.61 0.78 -11.88
N TYR A 16 5.49 0.23 -11.03
CA TYR A 16 6.82 -0.15 -11.50
C TYR A 16 6.75 -1.35 -12.45
N ASP A 17 7.69 -1.42 -13.40
CA ASP A 17 7.92 -2.64 -14.18
C ASP A 17 8.69 -3.72 -13.39
N TRP A 18 9.45 -3.31 -12.36
CA TRP A 18 10.22 -4.16 -11.49
C TRP A 18 10.49 -3.52 -10.12
N ALA A 19 10.57 -4.34 -9.08
CA ALA A 19 11.02 -3.93 -7.75
C ALA A 19 11.95 -5.00 -7.14
N PRO A 20 12.87 -4.63 -6.22
CA PRO A 20 13.68 -5.58 -5.48
C PRO A 20 12.81 -6.62 -4.75
N GLY A 21 13.29 -7.86 -4.64
CA GLY A 21 12.51 -8.99 -4.12
C GLY A 21 11.82 -8.73 -2.78
N PHE A 22 12.48 -8.04 -1.85
CA PHE A 22 11.92 -7.69 -0.54
C PHE A 22 10.73 -6.71 -0.60
N ALA A 23 10.58 -5.96 -1.70
CA ALA A 23 9.53 -4.96 -1.89
C ALA A 23 8.39 -5.48 -2.80
N GLN A 24 8.62 -6.58 -3.51
CA GLN A 24 7.59 -7.18 -4.37
C GLN A 24 6.39 -7.60 -3.53
N GLY A 25 5.18 -7.24 -3.98
CA GLY A 25 3.97 -7.45 -3.19
C GLY A 25 3.68 -6.34 -2.17
N LEU A 26 4.59 -5.37 -1.95
CA LEU A 26 4.43 -4.29 -0.96
C LEU A 26 4.45 -2.89 -1.59
N VAL A 27 4.70 -2.78 -2.90
CA VAL A 27 4.65 -1.49 -3.61
C VAL A 27 3.23 -0.92 -3.58
N ARG A 28 3.12 0.41 -3.44
CA ARG A 28 1.86 1.11 -3.13
C ARG A 28 0.83 1.08 -4.27
N ASP A 29 1.19 0.69 -5.49
CA ASP A 29 0.23 0.46 -6.59
C ASP A 29 -0.74 -0.69 -6.28
N LEU A 30 -0.34 -1.66 -5.43
CA LEU A 30 -1.22 -2.71 -4.94
C LEU A 30 -2.50 -2.17 -4.30
N ARG A 31 -2.44 -1.00 -3.63
CA ARG A 31 -3.61 -0.36 -3.01
C ARG A 31 -4.67 -0.01 -4.05
N LEU A 32 -4.26 0.57 -5.18
CA LEU A 32 -5.18 0.95 -6.25
C LEU A 32 -5.69 -0.28 -6.98
N ARG A 33 -4.81 -1.24 -7.31
CA ARG A 33 -5.20 -2.52 -7.92
C ARG A 33 -6.26 -3.22 -7.07
N TRP A 34 -6.02 -3.34 -5.76
CA TRP A 34 -6.96 -4.00 -4.87
C TRP A 34 -8.29 -3.25 -4.79
N ALA A 35 -8.27 -1.90 -4.71
CA ALA A 35 -9.49 -1.12 -4.70
C ALA A 35 -10.30 -1.28 -6.01
N LEU A 36 -9.64 -1.25 -7.17
CA LEU A 36 -10.28 -1.43 -8.47
C LEU A 36 -10.87 -2.84 -8.62
N GLU A 37 -10.13 -3.87 -8.17
CA GLU A 37 -10.58 -5.26 -8.18
C GLU A 37 -11.77 -5.53 -7.25
N GLU A 38 -11.82 -4.90 -6.07
CA GLU A 38 -12.97 -4.99 -5.14
C GLU A 38 -14.18 -4.21 -5.67
N ALA A 39 -13.94 -3.08 -6.35
CA ALA A 39 -14.98 -2.28 -6.95
C ALA A 39 -15.52 -2.88 -8.28
N GLY A 40 -14.78 -3.81 -8.88
CA GLY A 40 -15.12 -4.38 -10.19
C GLY A 40 -14.88 -3.44 -11.36
N PHE A 41 -14.02 -2.43 -11.18
CA PHE A 41 -13.73 -1.45 -12.23
C PHE A 41 -12.59 -1.94 -13.13
N PRO A 42 -12.78 -1.97 -14.46
CA PRO A 42 -11.70 -2.31 -15.39
C PRO A 42 -10.63 -1.20 -15.36
N TYR A 43 -9.37 -1.58 -15.53
CA TYR A 43 -8.27 -0.64 -15.56
C TYR A 43 -7.09 -1.17 -16.37
N GLU A 44 -6.27 -0.23 -16.84
CA GLU A 44 -4.98 -0.47 -17.47
C GLU A 44 -3.84 -0.08 -16.54
N VAL A 45 -2.67 -0.68 -16.77
CA VAL A 45 -1.45 -0.39 -16.02
C VAL A 45 -0.40 0.18 -16.95
N GLU A 46 0.01 1.40 -16.71
CA GLU A 46 1.19 1.98 -17.33
C GLU A 46 2.43 1.70 -16.47
N LEU A 47 3.35 0.89 -17.00
CA LEU A 47 4.57 0.54 -16.29
C LEU A 47 5.63 1.63 -16.44
N VAL A 48 6.18 2.06 -15.31
CA VAL A 48 7.32 2.98 -15.21
C VAL A 48 8.58 2.15 -14.96
N PRO A 49 9.56 2.16 -15.88
CA PRO A 49 10.82 1.45 -15.69
C PRO A 49 11.54 1.88 -14.41
N GLN A 50 12.04 0.91 -13.65
CA GLN A 50 12.79 1.19 -12.44
C GLN A 50 14.02 2.08 -12.75
N GLY A 51 14.13 3.19 -12.01
CA GLY A 51 15.20 4.20 -12.19
C GLY A 51 14.83 5.36 -13.11
N THR A 52 13.67 5.32 -13.78
CA THR A 52 13.21 6.37 -14.69
C THR A 52 12.14 7.29 -14.10
N GLN A 53 11.86 7.18 -12.80
CA GLN A 53 10.73 7.87 -12.18
C GLN A 53 10.85 9.40 -12.18
N ALA A 54 12.08 9.90 -12.24
CA ALA A 54 12.38 11.32 -12.35
C ALA A 54 12.26 11.86 -13.79
N HIS A 55 11.97 11.01 -14.78
CA HIS A 55 11.77 11.46 -16.16
C HIS A 55 10.52 12.34 -16.27
N ALA A 56 10.55 13.30 -17.21
CA ALA A 56 9.51 14.32 -17.39
C ALA A 56 8.09 13.73 -17.53
N HIS A 57 7.95 12.56 -18.16
CA HIS A 57 6.66 11.89 -18.36
C HIS A 57 6.01 11.39 -17.06
N ASN A 58 6.80 10.96 -16.07
CA ASN A 58 6.27 10.59 -14.76
C ASN A 58 6.10 11.84 -13.88
N MET A 59 7.09 12.75 -13.90
CA MET A 59 7.06 14.00 -13.12
C MET A 59 5.87 14.90 -13.47
N SER A 60 5.38 14.88 -14.72
CA SER A 60 4.19 15.66 -15.12
C SER A 60 2.90 15.17 -14.47
N ARG A 61 2.88 13.95 -13.93
CA ARG A 61 1.71 13.30 -13.31
C ARG A 61 1.89 13.05 -11.81
N GLN A 62 3.13 12.88 -11.37
CA GLN A 62 3.50 12.68 -9.97
C GLN A 62 4.66 13.63 -9.62
N PRO A 63 4.39 14.74 -8.89
CA PRO A 63 5.37 15.81 -8.71
C PRO A 63 6.58 15.45 -7.83
N PHE A 64 6.57 14.27 -7.19
CA PHE A 64 7.63 13.73 -6.36
C PHE A 64 8.36 12.54 -7.00
N GLY A 65 8.09 12.24 -8.28
CA GLY A 65 8.72 11.12 -8.99
C GLY A 65 8.40 9.75 -8.38
N GLN A 66 7.19 9.58 -7.81
CA GLN A 66 6.75 8.30 -7.25
C GLN A 66 5.68 7.66 -8.14
N ILE A 67 5.29 6.44 -7.76
CA ILE A 67 4.10 5.74 -8.24
C ILE A 67 3.32 5.25 -6.99
N PRO A 68 2.01 4.98 -7.08
CA PRO A 68 1.15 5.07 -8.25
C PRO A 68 0.52 6.46 -8.45
N THR A 69 0.04 6.69 -9.66
CA THR A 69 -0.97 7.70 -10.03
C THR A 69 -2.24 7.00 -10.51
N LEU A 70 -3.37 7.70 -10.47
CA LEU A 70 -4.66 7.27 -11.01
C LEU A 70 -5.14 8.30 -12.03
N THR A 71 -5.41 7.88 -13.26
CA THR A 71 -6.10 8.68 -14.28
C THR A 71 -7.49 8.10 -14.48
N ALA A 72 -8.52 8.88 -14.16
CA ALA A 72 -9.92 8.52 -14.36
C ALA A 72 -10.75 9.80 -14.48
N GLY A 73 -11.43 10.01 -15.62
CA GLY A 73 -12.15 11.25 -15.85
C GLY A 73 -11.24 12.40 -16.30
N PRO A 74 -11.50 13.64 -15.84
CA PRO A 74 -10.86 14.85 -16.39
C PRO A 74 -9.39 15.05 -15.97
N GLY A 75 -8.79 14.15 -15.18
CA GLY A 75 -7.43 14.37 -14.70
C GLY A 75 -6.77 13.19 -14.01
N THR A 76 -5.48 13.36 -13.76
CA THR A 76 -4.63 12.43 -13.03
C THR A 76 -4.48 12.87 -11.56
N MET A 77 -4.52 11.91 -10.65
CA MET A 77 -4.31 12.06 -9.22
C MET A 77 -3.08 11.28 -8.78
N PHE A 78 -2.43 11.75 -7.73
CA PHE A 78 -1.38 11.03 -7.01
C PHE A 78 -1.75 10.89 -5.53
N GLU A 79 -0.88 10.26 -4.74
CA GLU A 79 -1.14 9.75 -3.39
C GLU A 79 -2.07 8.53 -3.37
N SER A 80 -1.51 7.37 -3.00
CA SER A 80 -2.25 6.10 -3.01
C SER A 80 -3.53 6.13 -2.16
N GLY A 81 -3.51 6.80 -1.01
CA GLY A 81 -4.70 6.97 -0.17
C GLY A 81 -5.79 7.82 -0.84
N ALA A 82 -5.42 8.92 -1.49
CA ALA A 82 -6.36 9.78 -2.21
C ALA A 82 -6.94 9.08 -3.44
N CYS A 83 -6.11 8.34 -4.19
CA CYS A 83 -6.54 7.54 -5.32
C CYS A 83 -7.54 6.44 -4.90
N VAL A 84 -7.25 5.70 -3.83
CA VAL A 84 -8.16 4.70 -3.27
C VAL A 84 -9.46 5.33 -2.78
N TRP A 85 -9.40 6.49 -2.13
CA TRP A 85 -10.60 7.22 -1.74
C TRP A 85 -11.46 7.54 -2.97
N ARG A 86 -10.86 8.10 -4.02
CA ARG A 86 -11.55 8.45 -5.27
C ARG A 86 -12.24 7.25 -5.93
N ILE A 87 -11.59 6.08 -5.94
CA ILE A 87 -12.16 4.81 -6.43
C ILE A 87 -13.37 4.43 -5.57
N ALA A 88 -13.22 4.51 -4.25
CA ALA A 88 -14.27 4.11 -3.33
C ALA A 88 -15.47 5.06 -3.31
N GLU A 89 -15.28 6.34 -3.59
CA GLU A 89 -16.39 7.29 -3.79
C GLU A 89 -17.30 6.93 -4.98
N ALA A 90 -16.80 6.10 -5.90
CA ALA A 90 -17.57 5.56 -7.01
C ALA A 90 -18.13 4.15 -6.74
N SER A 91 -17.77 3.51 -5.62
CA SER A 91 -18.10 2.11 -5.32
C SER A 91 -18.91 1.95 -4.03
N GLU A 92 -20.13 1.44 -4.16
CA GLU A 92 -20.97 1.07 -3.00
C GLU A 92 -20.39 -0.11 -2.20
N THR A 93 -19.46 -0.88 -2.80
CA THR A 93 -18.75 -1.98 -2.16
C THR A 93 -17.71 -1.50 -1.15
N LEU A 94 -17.10 -0.34 -1.38
CA LEU A 94 -15.92 0.11 -0.63
C LEU A 94 -16.20 1.20 0.41
N LEU A 95 -17.35 1.89 0.31
CA LEU A 95 -17.78 2.89 1.28
C LEU A 95 -19.19 2.64 1.80
N PRO A 96 -19.45 2.92 3.09
CA PRO A 96 -20.82 3.03 3.60
C PRO A 96 -21.60 4.14 2.87
N GLY A 97 -22.91 3.94 2.74
CA GLY A 97 -23.81 4.93 2.12
C GLY A 97 -24.09 6.14 3.03
N ASP A 98 -23.97 5.98 4.35
CA ASP A 98 -24.22 7.05 5.31
C ASP A 98 -22.96 7.91 5.55
N LYS A 99 -23.17 9.21 5.79
CA LYS A 99 -22.07 10.17 6.01
C LYS A 99 -21.18 9.79 7.18
N ALA A 100 -21.74 9.31 8.29
CA ALA A 100 -20.96 8.99 9.48
C ALA A 100 -20.02 7.79 9.25
N GLY A 101 -20.48 6.78 8.50
CA GLY A 101 -19.65 5.66 8.06
C GLY A 101 -18.51 6.10 7.15
N ARG A 102 -18.79 6.99 6.19
CA ARG A 102 -17.75 7.57 5.31
C ARG A 102 -16.70 8.36 6.09
N ASP A 103 -17.12 9.21 7.02
CA ASP A 103 -16.21 9.99 7.87
C ASP A 103 -15.32 9.07 8.72
N ARG A 104 -15.88 7.99 9.28
CA ARG A 104 -15.10 6.96 10.01
C ARG A 104 -14.10 6.25 9.10
N CYS A 105 -14.50 5.88 7.88
CA CYS A 105 -13.57 5.28 6.93
C CYS A 105 -12.40 6.22 6.62
N LEU A 106 -12.70 7.51 6.41
CA LEU A 106 -11.67 8.52 6.17
C LEU A 106 -10.71 8.65 7.35
N SER A 107 -11.22 8.71 8.58
CA SER A 107 -10.38 8.74 9.79
C SER A 107 -9.44 7.53 9.86
N TRP A 108 -9.94 6.32 9.59
CA TRP A 108 -9.12 5.11 9.65
C TRP A 108 -8.10 5.02 8.51
N MET A 109 -8.41 5.52 7.31
CA MET A 109 -7.42 5.63 6.24
C MET A 109 -6.27 6.55 6.64
N PHE A 110 -6.58 7.73 7.20
CA PHE A 110 -5.53 8.62 7.71
C PHE A 110 -4.80 8.04 8.93
N ALA A 111 -5.47 7.30 9.81
CA ALA A 111 -4.80 6.61 10.90
C ALA A 111 -3.80 5.56 10.37
N ALA A 112 -4.18 4.78 9.36
CA ALA A 112 -3.28 3.83 8.71
C ALA A 112 -2.05 4.55 8.11
N LEU A 113 -2.24 5.61 7.34
CA LEU A 113 -1.17 6.29 6.59
C LEU A 113 -0.29 7.23 7.44
N ASN A 114 -0.87 7.90 8.44
CA ASN A 114 -0.18 8.95 9.22
C ASN A 114 0.11 8.56 10.67
N THR A 115 -0.43 7.45 11.17
CA THR A 115 -0.18 7.00 12.56
C THR A 115 0.49 5.64 12.60
N VAL A 116 0.01 4.67 11.81
CA VAL A 116 0.52 3.29 11.83
C VAL A 116 1.69 3.09 10.87
N GLU A 117 1.58 3.56 9.63
CA GLU A 117 2.61 3.39 8.60
C GLU A 117 3.96 4.08 8.90
N PRO A 118 4.02 5.30 9.50
CA PRO A 118 5.30 5.97 9.69
C PRO A 118 6.35 5.18 10.51
N PRO A 119 6.05 4.65 11.72
CA PRO A 119 7.04 3.87 12.46
C PRO A 119 7.38 2.53 11.78
N LEU A 120 6.44 1.93 11.04
CA LEU A 120 6.72 0.74 10.22
C LEU A 120 7.64 1.06 9.05
N SER A 121 7.48 2.23 8.43
CA SER A 121 8.35 2.72 7.37
C SER A 121 9.75 2.97 7.88
N THR A 122 9.89 3.55 9.09
CA THR A 122 11.20 3.66 9.76
C THR A 122 11.85 2.29 9.95
N MET A 123 11.10 1.29 10.42
CA MET A 123 11.62 -0.07 10.57
C MET A 123 12.04 -0.69 9.22
N ALA A 124 11.22 -0.52 8.17
CA ALA A 124 11.56 -0.97 6.83
C ALA A 124 12.83 -0.30 6.28
N THR A 125 12.99 1.02 6.49
CA THR A 125 14.21 1.75 6.11
C THR A 125 15.44 1.21 6.83
N LEU A 126 15.38 1.00 8.15
CA LEU A 126 16.50 0.43 8.90
C LEU A 126 16.84 -0.99 8.44
N PHE A 127 15.82 -1.79 8.10
CA PHE A 127 16.03 -3.10 7.49
C PHE A 127 16.76 -3.04 6.14
N PHE A 128 16.47 -2.04 5.30
CA PHE A 128 17.21 -1.83 4.05
C PHE A 128 18.65 -1.38 4.27
N PHE A 129 18.86 -0.47 5.23
CA PHE A 129 20.21 -0.01 5.57
C PHE A 129 21.12 -1.15 6.02
N GLU A 130 20.60 -2.16 6.71
CA GLU A 130 21.39 -3.34 7.09
C GLU A 130 21.68 -4.30 5.95
N ARG A 131 20.73 -4.47 5.01
CA ARG A 131 20.90 -5.41 3.90
C ARG A 131 21.77 -4.84 2.78
N GLU A 132 21.69 -3.54 2.55
CA GLU A 132 22.35 -2.85 1.44
C GLU A 132 23.16 -1.62 1.92
N PRO A 133 24.03 -1.73 2.94
CA PRO A 133 24.67 -0.58 3.57
C PRO A 133 25.50 0.25 2.57
N LYS A 134 26.13 -0.41 1.61
CA LYS A 134 26.91 0.25 0.54
C LYS A 134 26.03 1.07 -0.40
N HIS A 135 24.86 0.55 -0.77
CA HIS A 135 23.93 1.26 -1.65
C HIS A 135 23.42 2.56 -1.00
N PHE A 136 23.20 2.53 0.31
CA PHE A 136 22.70 3.68 1.07
C PHE A 136 23.80 4.54 1.70
N GLY A 137 25.08 4.28 1.41
CA GLY A 137 26.20 5.06 1.96
C GLY A 137 26.33 4.94 3.49
N ILE A 138 25.82 3.86 4.08
CA ILE A 138 25.90 3.59 5.51
C ILE A 138 27.31 3.04 5.81
N ALA A 139 28.16 3.93 6.31
CA ALA A 139 29.55 3.59 6.67
C ALA A 139 29.66 2.88 8.03
N ASP A 140 28.71 3.12 8.94
CA ASP A 140 28.69 2.54 10.29
C ASP A 140 27.39 1.74 10.51
N ALA A 141 27.49 0.42 10.40
CA ALA A 141 26.39 -0.49 10.70
C ALA A 141 25.98 -0.47 12.19
N GLY A 142 26.88 -0.05 13.10
CA GLY A 142 26.60 0.08 14.53
C GLY A 142 25.56 1.17 14.85
N ALA A 143 25.50 2.23 14.03
CA ALA A 143 24.50 3.28 14.18
C ALA A 143 23.06 2.74 13.95
N VAL A 144 22.87 1.86 12.96
CA VAL A 144 21.57 1.23 12.68
C VAL A 144 21.15 0.31 13.82
N ALA A 145 22.08 -0.51 14.32
CA ALA A 145 21.84 -1.40 15.46
C ALA A 145 21.47 -0.63 16.74
N THR A 146 21.98 0.59 16.93
CA THR A 146 21.68 1.43 18.10
C THR A 146 20.26 2.00 18.06
N ILE A 147 19.76 2.39 16.88
CA ILE A 147 18.45 3.05 16.75
C ILE A 147 17.32 2.02 16.61
N ARG A 148 17.62 0.84 16.06
CA ARG A 148 16.62 -0.20 15.76
C ARG A 148 15.73 -0.59 16.95
N PRO A 149 16.23 -0.81 18.19
CA PRO A 149 15.37 -1.16 19.31
C PRO A 149 14.29 -0.11 19.59
N ALA A 150 14.66 1.17 19.62
CA ALA A 150 13.71 2.26 19.84
C ALA A 150 12.69 2.40 18.69
N ALA A 151 13.13 2.20 17.44
CA ALA A 151 12.23 2.17 16.29
C ALA A 151 11.24 1.00 16.35
N ARG A 152 11.71 -0.18 16.79
CA ARG A 152 10.89 -1.38 16.99
C ARG A 152 9.84 -1.15 18.07
N ASP A 153 10.24 -0.56 19.21
CA ASP A 153 9.32 -0.25 20.30
C ASP A 153 8.24 0.75 19.87
N GLY A 154 8.62 1.77 19.08
CA GLY A 154 7.67 2.72 18.50
C GLY A 154 6.67 2.08 17.54
N ALA A 155 7.12 1.13 16.71
CA ALA A 155 6.25 0.35 15.83
C ALA A 155 5.31 -0.55 16.62
N LEU A 156 5.83 -1.33 17.58
CA LEU A 156 5.03 -2.20 18.43
C LEU A 156 4.01 -1.44 19.26
N LEU A 157 4.34 -0.25 19.77
CA LEU A 157 3.39 0.59 20.48
C LEU A 157 2.15 0.89 19.63
N ARG A 158 2.33 1.29 18.36
CA ARG A 158 1.19 1.58 17.47
C ARG A 158 0.43 0.33 17.07
N LEU A 159 1.13 -0.79 16.87
CA LEU A 159 0.49 -2.07 16.55
C LEU A 159 -0.35 -2.59 17.74
N THR A 160 0.17 -2.53 18.97
CA THR A 160 -0.58 -2.91 20.18
C THR A 160 -1.81 -2.02 20.37
N GLN A 161 -1.68 -0.70 20.22
CA GLN A 161 -2.83 0.21 20.29
C GLN A 161 -3.90 -0.10 19.24
N LEU A 162 -3.49 -0.43 18.01
CA LEU A 162 -4.41 -0.85 16.97
C LEU A 162 -5.08 -2.18 17.33
N ALA A 163 -4.33 -3.16 17.86
CA ALA A 163 -4.85 -4.45 18.28
C ALA A 163 -5.90 -4.29 19.39
N ASP A 164 -5.63 -3.44 20.38
CA ASP A 164 -6.57 -3.14 21.48
C ASP A 164 -7.87 -2.52 20.96
N VAL A 165 -7.76 -1.55 20.05
CA VAL A 165 -8.95 -0.92 19.46
C VAL A 165 -9.71 -1.91 18.60
N LEU A 166 -9.05 -2.62 17.68
CA LEU A 166 -9.68 -3.58 16.78
C LEU A 166 -10.35 -4.73 17.57
N GLY A 167 -9.65 -5.25 18.57
CA GLY A 167 -10.00 -6.45 19.31
C GLY A 167 -10.21 -7.63 18.36
N LYS A 168 -11.30 -8.38 18.59
CA LYS A 168 -11.67 -9.53 17.75
C LYS A 168 -12.50 -9.17 16.52
N ARG A 169 -12.78 -7.89 16.28
CA ARG A 169 -13.64 -7.48 15.17
C ARG A 169 -12.99 -7.86 13.83
N PRO A 170 -13.77 -8.30 12.84
CA PRO A 170 -13.24 -8.62 11.52
C PRO A 170 -12.97 -7.37 10.69
N HIS A 171 -13.61 -6.24 10.99
CA HIS A 171 -13.54 -5.01 10.20
C HIS A 171 -13.49 -3.76 11.09
N LEU A 172 -12.90 -2.68 10.58
CA LEU A 172 -12.76 -1.40 11.28
C LEU A 172 -14.06 -0.58 11.31
N VAL A 173 -14.85 -0.64 10.24
CA VAL A 173 -16.02 0.22 10.05
C VAL A 173 -17.21 -0.57 9.50
N ALA A 174 -18.41 -0.28 10.01
CA ALA A 174 -19.69 -0.75 9.48
C ALA A 174 -19.86 -2.29 9.41
N ASP A 175 -19.11 -3.04 10.23
CA ASP A 175 -19.15 -4.51 10.30
C ASP A 175 -19.00 -5.22 8.95
N ARG A 176 -18.30 -4.58 8.00
CA ARG A 176 -18.00 -5.09 6.66
C ARG A 176 -16.66 -4.55 6.17
N PHE A 177 -16.09 -5.17 5.15
CA PHE A 177 -14.90 -4.66 4.48
C PHE A 177 -15.16 -3.29 3.83
N THR A 178 -14.24 -2.36 4.03
CA THR A 178 -14.24 -1.00 3.45
C THR A 178 -12.83 -0.56 3.05
N VAL A 179 -12.69 0.63 2.47
CA VAL A 179 -11.37 1.26 2.25
C VAL A 179 -10.53 1.44 3.51
N ALA A 180 -11.15 1.57 4.68
CA ALA A 180 -10.41 1.63 5.94
C ALA A 180 -9.59 0.36 6.14
N ASP A 181 -10.23 -0.79 5.91
CA ASP A 181 -9.59 -2.09 6.04
C ASP A 181 -8.55 -2.30 4.94
N LEU A 182 -8.87 -1.94 3.70
CA LEU A 182 -7.96 -2.02 2.56
C LEU A 182 -6.63 -1.33 2.86
N ILE A 183 -6.66 -0.04 3.22
CA ILE A 183 -5.44 0.71 3.50
C ILE A 183 -4.74 0.14 4.73
N MET A 184 -5.45 -0.11 5.84
CA MET A 184 -4.84 -0.63 7.07
C MET A 184 -4.15 -1.97 6.84
N VAL A 185 -4.78 -2.90 6.12
CA VAL A 185 -4.18 -4.21 5.80
C VAL A 185 -2.93 -4.05 4.94
N THR A 186 -2.94 -3.17 3.93
CA THR A 186 -1.71 -2.94 3.15
C THR A 186 -0.56 -2.40 3.99
N VAL A 187 -0.85 -1.59 5.02
CA VAL A 187 0.15 -1.11 6.00
C VAL A 187 0.62 -2.24 6.91
N LEU A 188 -0.30 -3.03 7.46
CA LEU A 188 0.03 -4.16 8.34
C LEU A 188 0.83 -5.26 7.64
N ARG A 189 0.72 -5.40 6.33
CA ARG A 189 1.58 -6.33 5.57
C ARG A 189 3.06 -5.92 5.57
N ILE A 190 3.38 -4.64 5.78
CA ILE A 190 4.76 -4.19 6.03
C ILE A 190 5.22 -4.67 7.40
N ALA A 191 4.36 -4.59 8.42
CA ALA A 191 4.68 -5.13 9.74
C ALA A 191 4.88 -6.64 9.71
N ASP A 192 4.04 -7.37 8.96
CA ASP A 192 4.13 -8.82 8.79
C ASP A 192 5.44 -9.22 8.09
N SER A 193 5.86 -8.49 7.04
CA SER A 193 7.13 -8.74 6.36
C SER A 193 8.39 -8.42 7.20
N LEU A 194 8.21 -7.78 8.34
CA LEU A 194 9.25 -7.42 9.31
C LEU A 194 9.14 -8.23 10.61
N ASP A 195 8.32 -9.29 10.61
CA ASP A 195 8.07 -10.17 11.76
C ASP A 195 7.51 -9.45 13.00
N LEU A 196 6.94 -8.24 12.83
CA LEU A 196 6.42 -7.43 13.93
C LEU A 196 5.04 -7.86 14.42
N LEU A 197 4.38 -8.79 13.71
CA LEU A 197 3.07 -9.31 14.09
C LEU A 197 3.13 -10.65 14.84
N GLU A 198 4.32 -11.22 15.06
CA GLU A 198 4.52 -12.51 15.74
C GLU A 198 3.86 -12.59 17.12
N GLU A 199 3.79 -11.51 17.87
CA GLU A 199 3.15 -11.49 19.19
C GLU A 199 1.74 -10.89 19.17
N LEU A 200 1.21 -10.58 17.98
CA LEU A 200 -0.07 -9.89 17.78
C LEU A 200 -1.02 -10.76 16.92
N PRO A 201 -1.52 -11.89 17.47
CA PRO A 201 -2.30 -12.88 16.71
C PRO A 201 -3.61 -12.32 16.14
N ASP A 202 -4.24 -11.35 16.82
CA ASP A 202 -5.46 -10.71 16.31
C ASP A 202 -5.20 -9.85 15.07
N LEU A 203 -4.05 -9.16 15.00
CA LEU A 203 -3.66 -8.44 13.79
C LEU A 203 -3.27 -9.39 12.66
N ARG A 204 -2.56 -10.49 12.94
CA ARG A 204 -2.29 -11.52 11.92
C ARG A 204 -3.57 -12.12 11.36
N ARG A 205 -4.53 -12.48 12.23
CA ARG A 205 -5.87 -12.95 11.83
C ARG A 205 -6.58 -11.93 10.95
N TYR A 206 -6.53 -10.65 11.33
CA TYR A 206 -7.14 -9.56 10.58
C TYR A 206 -6.49 -9.38 9.19
N VAL A 207 -5.17 -9.46 9.09
CA VAL A 207 -4.46 -9.44 7.80
C VAL A 207 -4.86 -10.65 6.96
N SER A 208 -4.77 -11.87 7.49
CA SER A 208 -5.10 -13.11 6.77
C SER A 208 -6.54 -13.13 6.25
N LEU A 209 -7.50 -12.65 7.06
CA LEU A 209 -8.91 -12.55 6.65
C LEU A 209 -9.08 -11.73 5.37
N HIS A 210 -8.38 -10.59 5.29
CA HIS A 210 -8.53 -9.67 4.18
C HIS A 210 -7.65 -10.03 2.98
N THR A 211 -6.46 -10.58 3.20
CA THR A 211 -5.61 -11.04 2.10
C THR A 211 -6.14 -12.34 1.47
N ALA A 212 -6.98 -13.11 2.16
CA ALA A 212 -7.68 -14.25 1.55
C ALA A 212 -8.73 -13.86 0.48
N ARG A 213 -9.04 -12.57 0.33
CA ARG A 213 -10.07 -12.11 -0.61
C ARG A 213 -9.60 -12.31 -2.07
N PRO A 214 -10.47 -12.80 -2.98
CA PRO A 214 -10.10 -13.01 -4.38
C PRO A 214 -9.56 -11.77 -5.09
N ALA A 215 -10.14 -10.60 -4.80
CA ALA A 215 -9.70 -9.33 -5.37
C ALA A 215 -8.27 -8.94 -4.92
N PHE A 216 -7.92 -9.21 -3.66
CA PHE A 216 -6.54 -9.02 -3.19
C PHE A 216 -5.58 -9.94 -3.94
N GLN A 217 -5.93 -11.21 -4.11
CA GLN A 217 -5.08 -12.19 -4.80
C GLN A 217 -4.85 -11.81 -6.27
N ARG A 218 -5.90 -11.36 -6.98
CA ARG A 218 -5.76 -10.85 -8.36
C ARG A 218 -4.91 -9.59 -8.42
N ALA A 219 -5.11 -8.65 -7.50
CA ALA A 219 -4.31 -7.44 -7.42
C ALA A 219 -2.82 -7.72 -7.15
N LEU A 220 -2.54 -8.65 -6.25
CA LEU A 220 -1.18 -9.09 -5.93
C LEU A 220 -0.53 -9.77 -7.13
N GLU A 221 -1.22 -10.71 -7.77
CA GLU A 221 -0.70 -11.38 -8.97
C GLU A 221 -0.46 -10.39 -10.12
N GLY A 222 -1.38 -9.44 -10.33
CA GLY A 222 -1.21 -8.38 -11.32
C GLY A 222 -0.02 -7.45 -11.04
N GLN A 223 0.38 -7.30 -9.78
CA GLN A 223 1.60 -6.58 -9.41
C GLN A 223 2.86 -7.44 -9.63
N LEU A 224 2.82 -8.73 -9.29
CA LEU A 224 3.99 -9.61 -9.37
C LEU A 224 4.34 -10.03 -10.80
N THR A 225 3.36 -10.13 -11.70
CA THR A 225 3.57 -10.51 -13.10
C THR A 225 4.62 -9.66 -13.82
N PRO A 226 4.49 -8.31 -13.91
CA PRO A 226 5.52 -7.51 -14.60
C PRO A 226 6.89 -7.66 -13.95
N PHE A 227 6.97 -7.83 -12.62
CA PHE A 227 8.25 -8.01 -11.94
C PHE A 227 8.96 -9.30 -12.37
N ARG A 228 8.21 -10.41 -12.50
CA ARG A 228 8.75 -11.69 -13.00
C ARG A 228 9.17 -11.61 -14.47
N GLU A 229 8.36 -10.96 -15.30
CA GLU A 229 8.63 -10.80 -16.74
C GLU A 229 9.86 -9.91 -17.01
N ASN A 230 10.11 -8.93 -16.14
CA ASN A 230 11.22 -7.99 -16.29
C ASN A 230 12.45 -8.34 -15.46
N ALA A 231 12.43 -9.40 -14.65
CA ALA A 231 13.51 -9.77 -13.73
C ALA A 231 14.90 -9.82 -14.40
N ALA A 232 14.99 -10.45 -15.58
CA ALA A 232 16.24 -10.60 -16.32
C ALA A 232 16.89 -9.26 -16.75
N LYS A 233 16.13 -8.15 -16.80
CA LYS A 233 16.65 -6.81 -17.10
C LYS A 233 17.40 -6.21 -15.91
N TYR A 234 17.05 -6.61 -14.68
CA TYR A 234 17.52 -5.98 -13.44
C TYR A 234 18.44 -6.88 -12.61
N GLU A 235 18.40 -8.20 -12.82
CA GLU A 235 19.28 -9.17 -12.13
C GLU A 235 20.72 -9.19 -12.66
N LYS A 236 21.04 -8.49 -13.75
CA LYS A 236 22.39 -8.43 -14.35
C LYS A 236 23.28 -7.29 -13.84
N THR A 237 22.89 -6.61 -12.76
CA THR A 237 23.61 -5.42 -12.25
C THR A 237 23.98 -5.51 -10.76
N GLY A 238 24.12 -6.73 -10.22
CA GLY A 238 24.60 -6.99 -8.85
C GLY A 238 26.03 -7.51 -8.83
#